data_AF-A0A4R6WPH2-F1
#
_entry.id   AF-A0A4R6WPH2-F1
#
_cell.length_a   1.000
_cell.length_b   1.000
_cell.length_c   1.000
_cell.angle_alpha   90.00
_cell.angle_beta   90.00
_cell.angle_gamma   90.00
#
_symmetry.space_group_name_H-M   'P 1'
#
loop_
_entity.id
_entity.type
_entity.pdbx_description
1 polymer ?
#
loop_
_entity_poly.entity_id
_entity_poly.type
_entity_poly.pdbx_seq_one_letter_code
_entity_poly.pdbx_strand_id
1 'polypeptide(L)'
;MNDSLPAQLRTRDRRAVTDVAADPATGDITGMVPMVGACRWRKDGRILSTPTMAFGGEQAGPLDLLLAPVETGTGPRRASMAEALSDPAGRNACCD
;
A
#
# COMPACT_ATOMS: atom_id res chain seq x y z
N MET A 1 10.71 -6.41 21.95
CA MET A 1 11.21 -6.24 20.57
C MET A 1 9.99 -6.30 19.66
N ASN A 2 9.58 -5.18 19.07
CA ASN A 2 8.53 -5.18 18.06
C ASN A 2 9.15 -5.71 16.77
N ASP A 3 8.96 -7.00 16.49
CA ASP A 3 9.30 -7.60 15.20
C ASP A 3 8.22 -7.17 14.21
N SER A 4 8.27 -5.89 13.82
CA SER A 4 7.46 -5.38 12.72
C SER A 4 8.00 -6.05 11.47
N LEU A 5 7.43 -7.22 11.13
CA LEU A 5 7.67 -7.90 9.87
C LEU A 5 7.64 -6.84 8.77
N PRO A 6 8.67 -6.77 7.89
CA PRO A 6 8.70 -5.79 6.82
C PRO A 6 7.38 -5.92 6.08
N ALA A 7 6.63 -4.81 5.99
CA ALA A 7 5.30 -4.78 5.41
C ALA A 7 5.35 -5.54 4.07
N GLN A 8 4.70 -6.70 4.02
CA GLN A 8 4.79 -7.57 2.85
C GLN A 8 4.29 -6.78 1.64
N LEU A 9 5.18 -6.57 0.68
CA LEU A 9 4.87 -5.85 -0.53
C LEU A 9 3.88 -6.68 -1.34
N ARG A 10 2.79 -6.05 -1.78
CA ARG A 10 1.73 -6.73 -2.53
C ARG A 10 1.39 -5.94 -3.79
N THR A 11 1.01 -6.64 -4.83
CA THR A 11 0.41 -6.00 -6.02
C THR A 11 -1.03 -5.56 -5.72
N ARG A 12 -1.60 -4.74 -6.60
CA ARG A 12 -2.97 -4.18 -6.50
C ARG A 12 -4.04 -5.27 -6.60
N ASP A 13 -3.78 -6.34 -7.34
CA ASP A 13 -4.59 -7.56 -7.33
C ASP A 13 -4.30 -8.48 -6.13
N ARG A 14 -3.60 -7.96 -5.10
CA ARG A 14 -3.34 -8.56 -3.79
C ARG A 14 -2.42 -9.77 -3.80
N ARG A 15 -1.62 -9.99 -4.84
CA ARG A 15 -0.59 -11.03 -4.84
C ARG A 15 0.58 -10.59 -3.97
N ALA A 16 1.20 -11.54 -3.28
CA ALA A 16 2.43 -11.28 -2.54
C ALA A 16 3.61 -11.17 -3.51
N VAL A 17 4.49 -10.20 -3.24
CA VAL A 17 5.77 -10.06 -3.95
C VAL A 17 6.86 -10.63 -3.07
N THR A 18 7.67 -11.55 -3.62
CA THR A 18 8.83 -12.14 -2.95
C THR A 18 10.13 -11.63 -3.57
N ASP A 19 11.27 -11.93 -2.93
CA ASP A 19 12.60 -11.54 -3.42
C ASP A 19 12.72 -10.04 -3.76
N VAL A 20 12.12 -9.22 -2.90
CA VAL A 20 12.06 -7.78 -3.10
C VAL A 20 13.43 -7.16 -2.89
N ALA A 21 13.92 -6.42 -3.87
CA ALA A 21 15.10 -5.60 -3.78
C ALA A 21 14.81 -4.19 -4.31
N ALA A 22 15.51 -3.19 -3.78
CA ALA A 22 15.45 -1.83 -4.29
C ALA A 22 16.84 -1.45 -4.82
N ASP A 23 16.89 -0.91 -6.03
CA ASP A 23 18.12 -0.39 -6.62
C ASP A 23 18.46 0.97 -5.99
N PRO A 24 19.61 1.13 -5.33
CA PRO A 24 19.94 2.36 -4.61
C PRO A 24 20.27 3.54 -5.53
N ALA A 25 20.61 3.30 -6.80
CA ALA A 25 20.97 4.36 -7.75
C ALA A 25 19.73 5.00 -8.40
N THR A 26 18.72 4.20 -8.71
CA THR A 26 17.50 4.61 -9.43
C THR A 26 16.27 4.69 -8.51
N GLY A 27 16.28 3.97 -7.41
CA GLY A 27 15.12 3.77 -6.53
C GLY A 27 14.08 2.80 -7.10
N ASP A 28 14.41 2.07 -8.16
CA ASP A 28 13.51 1.06 -8.72
C ASP A 28 13.40 -0.16 -7.82
N ILE A 29 12.22 -0.75 -7.76
CA ILE A 29 11.93 -1.93 -6.96
C ILE A 29 11.87 -3.12 -7.91
N THR A 30 12.54 -4.22 -7.57
CA THR A 30 12.45 -5.49 -8.27
C THR A 30 11.92 -6.56 -7.33
N GLY A 31 11.33 -7.61 -7.91
CA GLY A 31 10.79 -8.71 -7.13
C GLY A 31 10.04 -9.73 -7.98
N MET A 32 9.60 -10.81 -7.36
CA MET A 32 8.94 -11.92 -8.01
C MET A 32 7.46 -11.97 -7.65
N VAL A 33 6.61 -12.07 -8.68
CA VAL A 33 5.16 -12.25 -8.51
C VAL A 33 4.78 -13.66 -8.96
N PRO A 34 4.05 -14.44 -8.14
CA PRO A 34 3.62 -15.78 -8.51
C PRO A 34 2.87 -15.81 -9.85
N MET A 35 3.25 -16.77 -10.70
CA MET A 35 2.73 -16.99 -12.07
C MET A 35 3.02 -15.89 -13.09
N VAL A 36 3.60 -14.75 -12.68
CA VAL A 36 4.01 -13.67 -13.59
C VAL A 36 5.52 -13.72 -13.80
N GLY A 37 6.30 -13.92 -12.74
CA GLY A 37 7.77 -13.94 -12.78
C GLY A 37 8.40 -12.67 -12.24
N ALA A 38 9.60 -12.35 -12.73
CA ALA A 38 10.40 -11.21 -12.27
C ALA A 38 9.85 -9.88 -12.81
N CYS A 39 9.39 -9.03 -11.91
CA CYS A 39 8.81 -7.74 -12.23
C CYS A 39 9.70 -6.61 -11.70
N ARG A 40 9.62 -5.46 -12.36
CA ARG A 40 10.26 -4.22 -11.94
C ARG A 40 9.24 -3.11 -11.84
N TRP A 41 9.30 -2.36 -10.77
CA TRP A 41 8.47 -1.22 -10.44
C TRP A 41 9.32 0.01 -10.20
N ARG A 42 8.69 1.17 -10.33
CA ARG A 42 9.25 2.44 -9.86
C ARG A 42 9.10 2.57 -8.34
N LYS A 43 9.82 3.54 -7.77
CA LYS A 43 9.65 3.94 -6.37
C LYS A 43 8.22 4.34 -5.97
N ASP A 44 7.40 4.83 -6.90
CA ASP A 44 5.98 5.17 -6.66
C ASP A 44 5.05 3.96 -6.76
N GLY A 45 5.60 2.76 -6.96
CA GLY A 45 4.87 1.50 -6.99
C GLY A 45 4.33 1.12 -8.37
N ARG A 46 4.51 1.95 -9.39
CA ARG A 46 4.03 1.65 -10.75
C ARG A 46 4.89 0.60 -11.44
N ILE A 47 4.25 -0.32 -12.15
CA ILE A 47 4.96 -1.34 -12.93
C ILE A 47 5.73 -0.69 -14.09
N LEU A 48 7.02 -1.01 -14.20
CA LEU A 48 7.90 -0.62 -15.31
C LEU A 48 8.02 -1.72 -16.36
N SER A 49 8.13 -2.97 -15.91
CA SER A 49 8.40 -4.09 -16.80
C SER A 49 7.95 -5.41 -16.16
N THR A 50 7.47 -6.31 -17.01
CA THR A 50 7.14 -7.71 -16.69
C THR A 50 7.71 -8.58 -17.79
N PRO A 51 7.95 -9.89 -17.56
CA PRO A 51 8.52 -10.75 -18.59
C PRO A 51 7.60 -10.90 -19.81
N THR A 52 6.28 -10.71 -19.63
CA THR A 52 5.29 -10.73 -20.72
C THR A 52 5.09 -9.38 -21.40
N MET A 53 5.45 -8.26 -20.75
CA MET A 53 5.49 -6.93 -21.36
C MET A 53 6.92 -6.41 -21.40
N ALA A 54 7.68 -6.92 -22.37
CA ALA A 54 9.04 -6.44 -22.65
C ALA A 54 9.06 -5.05 -23.35
N PHE A 55 7.92 -4.60 -23.92
CA PHE A 55 7.82 -3.35 -24.65
C PHE A 55 6.54 -2.57 -24.32
N GLY A 56 6.71 -1.45 -23.62
CA GLY A 56 5.85 -0.28 -23.81
C GLY A 56 4.50 -0.28 -23.10
N GLY A 57 4.43 0.50 -22.03
CA GLY A 57 3.18 1.01 -21.47
C GLY A 57 3.30 1.18 -19.97
N GLU A 58 3.67 2.37 -19.51
CA GLU A 58 3.43 2.80 -18.12
C GLU A 58 1.91 2.82 -17.90
N GLN A 59 1.33 1.66 -17.69
CA GLN A 59 -0.11 1.50 -17.59
C GLN A 59 -0.41 1.03 -16.18
N ALA A 60 -1.07 1.92 -15.44
CA ALA A 60 -1.58 1.58 -14.12
C ALA A 60 -2.43 0.31 -14.27
N GLY A 61 -2.08 -0.72 -13.51
CA GLY A 61 -2.51 -2.08 -13.76
C GLY A 61 -2.62 -2.91 -12.49
N PRO A 62 -3.15 -4.13 -12.59
CA PRO A 62 -3.31 -5.03 -11.45
C PRO A 62 -1.97 -5.36 -10.76
N LEU A 63 -0.86 -5.23 -11.49
CA LEU A 63 0.48 -5.51 -11.00
C LEU A 63 1.17 -4.32 -10.32
N ASP A 64 0.55 -3.13 -10.25
CA ASP A 64 1.11 -2.02 -9.47
C ASP A 64 1.22 -2.41 -7.99
N LEU A 65 2.23 -1.90 -7.30
CA LEU A 65 2.43 -2.16 -5.88
C LEU A 65 1.43 -1.36 -5.03
N LEU A 66 0.79 -2.07 -4.12
CA LEU A 66 0.22 -1.48 -2.92
C LEU A 66 1.38 -1.22 -1.98
N LEU A 67 1.92 -0.01 -2.08
CA LEU A 67 2.72 0.57 -1.00
C LEU A 67 1.79 0.61 0.21
N ALA A 68 2.03 -0.28 1.18
CA ALA A 68 1.38 -0.14 2.48
C ALA A 68 1.66 1.30 2.93
N PRO A 69 0.67 2.03 3.47
CA PRO A 69 0.97 3.29 4.11
C PRO A 69 2.07 2.96 5.11
N VAL A 70 3.27 3.52 4.88
CA VAL A 70 4.28 3.52 5.90
C VAL A 70 3.57 4.14 7.10
N GLU A 71 3.53 3.45 8.23
CA GLU A 71 3.01 4.01 9.47
C GLU A 71 4.00 5.11 9.90
N THR A 72 4.09 6.19 9.11
CA THR A 72 4.70 7.45 9.50
C THR A 72 3.77 8.06 10.52
N GLY A 73 3.97 7.67 11.78
CA GLY A 73 3.67 8.43 12.97
C GLY A 73 2.18 8.74 13.21
N THR A 74 1.65 8.16 14.28
CA THR A 74 0.73 8.79 15.24
C THR A 74 0.07 10.10 14.80
N GLY A 75 -0.89 10.02 13.88
CA GLY A 75 -1.89 11.08 13.62
C GLY A 75 -3.12 10.84 14.50
N PRO A 76 -3.85 11.90 14.92
CA PRO A 76 -4.87 11.78 15.96
C PRO A 76 -5.94 10.75 15.58
N ARG A 77 -6.06 9.74 16.44
CA ARG A 77 -7.03 8.67 16.39
C ARG A 77 -8.41 9.28 16.11
N ARG A 78 -8.93 9.08 14.90
CA ARG A 78 -10.32 9.42 14.59
C ARG A 78 -11.18 8.66 15.59
N ALA A 79 -11.72 9.37 16.57
CA ALA A 79 -12.72 8.85 17.47
C ALA A 79 -13.88 8.38 16.59
N SER A 80 -14.14 7.07 16.64
CA SER A 80 -15.24 6.46 15.90
C SER A 80 -16.54 7.18 16.25
N MET A 81 -17.40 7.36 15.26
CA MET A 81 -18.74 7.99 15.37
C MET A 81 -19.61 7.42 16.50
N ALA A 82 -19.28 6.24 17.02
CA ALA A 82 -19.91 5.62 18.19
C ALA A 82 -19.72 6.42 19.50
N GLU A 83 -18.59 7.11 19.67
CA GLU A 83 -18.32 7.91 20.87
C GLU A 83 -19.19 9.18 20.90
N ALA A 84 -19.45 9.79 19.74
CA ALA A 84 -20.28 10.99 19.61
C ALA A 84 -21.77 10.72 19.87
N LEU A 85 -22.24 9.49 19.64
CA LEU A 85 -23.64 9.10 19.89
C LEU A 85 -23.88 8.72 21.36
N SER A 86 -22.82 8.41 22.10
CA SER A 86 -22.91 8.01 23.52
C SER A 86 -22.81 9.20 24.48
N ASP A 87 -22.56 10.41 23.97
CA ASP A 87 -22.48 11.63 24.76
C ASP A 87 -23.89 12.10 25.21
N PRO A 88 -24.17 12.14 26.53
CA PRO A 88 -25.46 12.59 27.04
C PRO A 88 -25.65 14.11 26.99
N ALA A 89 -24.61 14.91 26.70
CA ALA A 89 -24.69 16.38 26.60
C ALA A 89 -25.12 16.88 25.20
N GLY A 90 -25.16 16.00 24.19
CA GLY A 90 -25.73 16.28 22.87
C GLY A 90 -27.24 16.00 22.75
N ARG A 91 -27.89 15.41 23.75
CA ARG A 91 -29.31 14.99 23.69
C ARG A 91 -30.32 16.11 23.94
N ASN A 92 -29.86 17.30 24.34
CA ASN A 92 -30.68 18.45 24.72
C ASN A 92 -30.56 19.63 23.75
N ALA A 93 -30.01 19.42 22.55
CA ALA A 93 -29.85 20.44 21.51
C ALA A 93 -30.62 20.08 20.23
N CYS A 94 -31.91 19.73 20.33
CA CYS A 94 -32.83 19.85 19.20
C CYS A 94 -34.28 19.81 19.67
N CYS A 95 -34.86 21.01 19.80
CA CYS A 95 -36.26 21.42 19.62
C CYS A 95 -36.57 22.59 20.57
N ASP A 96 -36.20 23.79 20.12
CA ASP A 96 -37.05 25.00 20.31
C ASP A 96 -38.10 24.98 19.18
#